data_AF-A0A959GYM5-F1
#
_entry.id   AF-A0A959GYM5-F1
#
_cell.length_a   1.000
_cell.length_b   1.000
_cell.length_c   1.000
_cell.angle_alpha   90.00
_cell.angle_beta   90.00
_cell.angle_gamma   90.00
#
_symmetry.space_group_name_H-M   'P 1'
#
loop_
_entity.id
_entity.type
_entity.pdbx_description
1 polymer ?
#
loop_
_entity_poly.entity_id
_entity_poly.type
_entity_poly.pdbx_seq_one_letter_code
_entity_poly.pdbx_strand_id
1 'polypeptide(L)'
;MKILYACCAVLIGFSALYAQKIPEKGVPWIDNYTIDQFNSHGKIWEISSAGNGIVYMAGDAGLLEFDGITWNRFKGSKGYTRSLLLAGDSLIYTGSDLDFGIWKK
;
A
#
# COMPACT_ATOMS: atom_id res chain seq x y z
N MET A 1 -40.68 1.28 45.72
CA MET A 1 -40.95 0.54 44.45
C MET A 1 -40.44 1.24 43.20
N LYS A 2 -40.69 2.55 42.96
CA LYS A 2 -40.26 3.25 41.73
C LYS A 2 -38.73 3.23 41.46
N ILE A 3 -37.91 3.37 42.51
CA ILE A 3 -36.44 3.35 42.40
C ILE A 3 -35.90 1.96 42.01
N LEU A 4 -36.58 0.89 42.42
CA LEU A 4 -36.18 -0.49 42.11
C LEU A 4 -36.36 -0.80 40.61
N TYR A 5 -37.48 -0.35 40.02
CA TYR A 5 -37.73 -0.49 38.58
C TYR A 5 -36.74 0.34 37.73
N ALA A 6 -36.34 1.52 38.22
CA ALA A 6 -35.33 2.34 37.56
C ALA A 6 -33.95 1.65 37.56
N CYS A 7 -33.53 1.05 38.67
CA CYS A 7 -32.28 0.27 38.73
C CYS A 7 -32.32 -0.96 37.81
N CYS A 8 -33.43 -1.69 37.78
CA CYS A 8 -33.58 -2.83 36.87
C CYS A 8 -33.55 -2.39 35.39
N ALA A 9 -34.19 -1.27 35.03
CA ALA A 9 -34.15 -0.76 33.65
C ALA A 9 -32.73 -0.35 33.20
N VAL A 10 -31.94 0.23 34.10
CA VAL A 10 -30.52 0.59 33.83
C VAL A 10 -29.65 -0.66 33.66
N LEU A 11 -29.86 -1.69 34.49
CA LEU A 11 -29.11 -2.95 34.42
C LEU A 11 -29.45 -3.76 33.14
N ILE A 12 -30.71 -3.72 32.69
CA ILE A 12 -31.14 -4.36 31.43
C ILE A 12 -30.58 -3.61 30.22
N GLY A 13 -30.47 -2.28 30.26
CA GLY A 13 -29.88 -1.49 29.18
C GLY A 13 -28.37 -1.73 28.96
N PHE A 14 -27.64 -2.10 30.01
CA PHE A 14 -26.19 -2.32 29.93
C PHE A 14 -25.80 -3.66 29.26
N SER A 15 -26.70 -4.63 29.24
CA SER A 15 -26.45 -5.97 28.67
C SER A 15 -26.70 -6.08 27.16
N ALA A 16 -27.15 -4.99 26.52
CA ALA A 16 -27.42 -4.93 25.08
C ALA A 16 -26.26 -4.35 24.23
N LEU A 17 -25.14 -3.98 24.84
CA LEU A 17 -23.98 -3.42 24.13
C LEU A 17 -22.98 -4.51 23.74
N TYR A 18 -23.34 -5.38 22.80
CA TYR A 18 -22.37 -6.23 22.12
C TYR A 18 -21.88 -5.51 20.86
N ALA A 19 -20.58 -5.18 20.80
CA ALA A 19 -19.96 -4.68 19.57
C ALA A 19 -19.95 -5.79 18.50
N GLN A 20 -20.03 -5.40 17.22
CA GLN A 20 -19.91 -6.35 16.11
C GLN A 20 -18.51 -6.99 16.10
N LYS A 21 -18.46 -8.33 16.01
CA LYS A 21 -17.20 -9.06 15.86
C LYS A 21 -16.77 -8.97 14.39
N ILE A 22 -15.71 -8.22 14.10
CA ILE A 22 -15.15 -8.15 12.75
C ILE A 22 -14.54 -9.52 12.42
N PRO A 23 -14.96 -10.20 11.34
CA PRO A 23 -14.37 -11.48 10.97
C PRO A 23 -12.92 -11.29 10.55
N GLU A 24 -11.99 -11.91 11.27
CA GLU A 24 -10.56 -11.93 10.91
C GLU A 24 -10.30 -12.86 9.69
N LYS A 25 -11.17 -13.84 9.47
CA LYS A 25 -11.03 -14.82 8.39
C LYS A 25 -11.41 -14.20 7.04
N GLY A 26 -10.44 -14.11 6.13
CA GLY A 26 -10.63 -13.57 4.78
C GLY A 26 -10.26 -12.09 4.66
N VAL A 27 -9.75 -11.45 5.72
CA VAL A 27 -9.14 -10.13 5.63
C VAL A 27 -7.65 -10.33 5.32
N PRO A 28 -7.13 -9.79 4.21
CA PRO A 28 -5.71 -9.90 3.91
C PRO A 28 -4.91 -9.15 4.98
N TRP A 29 -3.68 -9.61 5.23
CA TRP A 29 -2.73 -8.82 6.01
C TRP A 29 -2.42 -7.54 5.25
N ILE A 30 -2.67 -6.38 5.87
CA ILE A 30 -2.39 -5.07 5.30
C ILE A 30 -1.21 -4.50 6.06
N ASP A 31 -0.13 -4.21 5.34
CA ASP A 31 0.99 -3.46 5.86
C ASP A 31 1.09 -2.12 5.12
N ASN A 32 1.40 -1.05 5.84
CA ASN A 32 1.45 0.30 5.29
C ASN A 32 2.88 0.83 5.33
N TYR A 33 3.34 1.38 4.21
CA TYR A 33 4.66 1.98 4.10
C TYR A 33 4.56 3.50 4.00
N THR A 34 5.29 4.22 4.86
CA THR A 34 5.37 5.68 4.85
C THR A 34 6.34 6.18 3.79
N ILE A 35 6.17 7.43 3.36
CA ILE A 35 7.05 8.09 2.38
C ILE A 35 8.53 8.09 2.80
N ASP A 36 8.80 8.05 4.10
CA ASP A 36 10.16 8.01 4.64
C ASP A 36 10.79 6.62 4.46
N GLN A 37 10.01 5.54 4.48
CA GLN A 37 10.51 4.17 4.31
C GLN A 37 11.00 3.91 2.88
N PHE A 38 10.31 4.44 1.87
CA PHE A 38 10.67 4.27 0.46
C PHE A 38 11.33 5.51 -0.17
N ASN A 39 11.60 6.55 0.63
CA ASN A 39 12.31 7.76 0.25
C ASN A 39 11.82 8.38 -1.08
N SER A 40 10.51 8.45 -1.24
CA SER A 40 9.87 9.13 -2.37
C SER A 40 8.65 9.89 -1.87
N HIS A 41 8.66 11.20 -2.13
CA HIS A 41 7.61 12.11 -1.70
C HIS A 41 6.46 12.22 -2.71
N GLY A 42 6.57 11.53 -3.84
CA GLY A 42 5.62 11.58 -4.94
C GLY A 42 4.53 10.53 -4.89
N LYS A 43 3.50 10.72 -5.72
CA LYS A 43 2.48 9.70 -5.98
C LYS A 43 3.09 8.51 -6.70
N ILE A 44 2.58 7.31 -6.40
CA ILE A 44 2.80 6.13 -7.22
C ILE A 44 1.75 6.11 -8.33
N TRP A 45 2.20 6.03 -9.58
CA TRP A 45 1.34 6.10 -10.77
C TRP A 45 0.97 4.73 -11.31
N GLU A 46 1.89 3.77 -11.20
CA GLU A 46 1.68 2.39 -11.61
C GLU A 46 2.51 1.45 -10.73
N ILE A 47 2.00 0.24 -10.51
CA ILE A 47 2.66 -0.83 -9.76
C ILE A 47 2.57 -2.10 -10.59
N SER A 48 3.67 -2.84 -10.70
CA SER A 48 3.71 -4.13 -11.38
C SER A 48 4.63 -5.09 -10.64
N SER A 49 4.28 -6.37 -10.61
CA SER A 49 5.05 -7.43 -9.93
C SER A 49 5.68 -8.34 -10.96
N ALA A 50 6.97 -8.60 -10.82
CA ALA A 50 7.71 -9.56 -11.65
C ALA A 50 7.47 -11.01 -11.19
N GLY A 51 7.82 -11.98 -12.03
CA GLY A 51 7.63 -13.41 -11.74
C GLY A 51 8.50 -13.90 -10.58
N ASN A 52 9.61 -13.21 -10.32
CA ASN A 52 10.50 -13.45 -9.18
C ASN A 52 10.00 -12.85 -7.84
N GLY A 53 8.82 -12.23 -7.81
CA GLY A 53 8.22 -11.64 -6.61
C GLY A 53 8.66 -10.21 -6.27
N ILE A 54 9.53 -9.60 -7.09
CA ILE A 54 9.91 -8.20 -6.92
C ILE A 54 8.80 -7.28 -7.43
N VAL A 55 8.49 -6.25 -6.65
CA VAL A 55 7.49 -5.24 -7.01
C VAL A 55 8.18 -3.98 -7.51
N TYR A 56 7.76 -3.50 -8.67
CA TYR A 56 8.25 -2.28 -9.30
C TYR A 56 7.15 -1.22 -9.32
N MET A 57 7.52 0.03 -9.08
CA MET A 57 6.56 1.14 -9.01
C MET A 57 7.05 2.36 -9.79
N ALA A 58 6.17 2.95 -10.58
CA ALA A 58 6.38 4.22 -11.26
C ALA A 58 6.12 5.35 -10.28
N GLY A 59 7.16 6.13 -9.95
CA GLY A 59 7.08 7.19 -8.95
C GLY A 59 7.66 8.50 -9.43
N ASP A 60 7.95 9.38 -8.48
CA ASP A 60 8.64 10.63 -8.77
C ASP A 60 10.10 10.36 -9.16
N ALA A 61 10.52 11.02 -10.24
CA ALA A 61 11.87 11.02 -10.79
C ALA A 61 12.52 9.64 -11.00
N GLY A 62 11.73 8.60 -11.28
CA GLY A 62 12.25 7.28 -11.69
C GLY A 62 11.47 6.08 -11.16
N LEU A 63 12.21 5.02 -10.88
CA LEU A 63 11.70 3.68 -10.57
C LEU A 63 11.94 3.34 -9.09
N LEU A 64 10.92 2.78 -8.44
CA LEU A 64 11.03 2.14 -7.13
C LEU A 64 10.98 0.62 -7.28
N GLU A 65 11.78 -0.08 -6.49
CA GLU A 65 11.84 -1.54 -6.39
C GLU A 65 11.65 -1.94 -4.92
N PHE A 66 10.84 -2.96 -4.69
CA PHE A 66 10.55 -3.50 -3.37
C PHE A 66 10.59 -5.03 -3.40
N ASP A 67 11.33 -5.63 -2.47
CA ASP A 67 11.51 -7.09 -2.36
C ASP A 67 10.68 -7.74 -1.22
N GLY A 68 9.85 -6.95 -0.53
CA GLY A 68 9.12 -7.36 0.67
C GLY A 68 9.73 -6.85 1.98
N ILE A 69 10.99 -6.42 1.96
CA ILE A 69 11.73 -5.93 3.14
C ILE A 69 12.43 -4.60 2.82
N THR A 70 13.13 -4.54 1.70
CA THR A 70 14.03 -3.46 1.29
C THR A 70 13.42 -2.66 0.15
N TRP A 71 13.53 -1.34 0.27
CA TRP A 71 13.16 -0.39 -0.77
C TRP A 71 14.41 0.13 -1.49
N ASN A 72 14.46 -0.02 -2.81
CA ASN A 72 15.47 0.58 -3.66
C ASN A 72 14.83 1.66 -4.54
N ARG A 73 15.54 2.77 -4.74
CA ARG A 73 15.11 3.85 -5.60
C ARG A 73 16.16 4.16 -6.66
N PHE A 74 15.72 4.19 -7.90
CA PHE A 74 16.56 4.49 -9.04
C PHE A 74 16.11 5.79 -9.69
N LYS A 75 17.01 6.77 -9.72
CA LYS A 75 16.74 8.06 -10.37
C LYS A 75 16.81 7.89 -11.89
N GLY A 76 15.81 8.40 -12.58
CA GLY A 76 15.69 8.33 -14.04
C GLY A 76 15.30 9.69 -14.62
N SER A 77 14.12 9.76 -15.25
CA SER A 77 13.56 11.02 -15.77
C SER A 77 13.53 12.10 -14.69
N LYS A 78 13.69 13.37 -15.09
CA LYS A 78 13.48 14.53 -14.20
C LYS A 78 12.00 14.80 -13.93
N GLY A 79 11.09 14.17 -14.67
CA GLY A 79 9.64 14.28 -14.48
C GLY A 79 9.05 13.10 -13.72
N TYR A 80 7.72 13.06 -13.62
CA TYR A 80 7.01 11.91 -13.04
C TYR A 80 7.09 10.71 -13.98
N THR A 81 7.53 9.57 -13.45
CA THR A 81 7.38 8.28 -14.14
C THR A 81 5.92 7.87 -14.02
N ARG A 82 5.26 7.65 -15.15
CA ARG A 82 3.81 7.42 -15.25
C ARG A 82 3.45 5.98 -15.51
N SER A 83 4.31 5.24 -16.19
CA SER A 83 4.01 3.88 -16.59
C SER A 83 5.20 2.93 -16.51
N LEU A 84 4.89 1.64 -16.39
CA LEU A 84 5.80 0.51 -16.35
C LEU A 84 5.44 -0.51 -17.43
N LEU A 85 6.45 -1.14 -18.00
CA LEU A 85 6.31 -2.39 -18.74
C LEU A 85 7.43 -3.33 -18.32
N LEU A 86 7.06 -4.43 -17.65
CA LEU A 86 8.00 -5.49 -17.28
C LEU A 86 8.13 -6.44 -18.47
N ALA A 87 9.33 -6.48 -19.07
CA ALA A 87 9.70 -7.41 -20.13
C ALA A 87 10.53 -8.56 -19.55
N GLY A 88 9.93 -9.30 -18.61
CA GLY A 88 10.59 -10.34 -17.82
C GLY A 88 11.10 -9.83 -16.47
N ASP A 89 11.91 -10.65 -15.80
CA ASP A 89 12.34 -10.42 -14.41
C ASP A 89 13.50 -9.42 -14.27
N SER A 90 14.18 -9.07 -15.36
CA SER A 90 15.40 -8.25 -15.34
C SER A 90 15.37 -7.04 -16.28
N LEU A 91 14.27 -6.85 -17.03
CA LEU A 91 14.14 -5.76 -17.98
C LEU A 91 12.83 -5.01 -17.74
N ILE A 92 12.94 -3.75 -17.36
CA ILE A 92 11.80 -2.85 -17.14
C ILE A 92 11.92 -1.67 -18.09
N TYR A 93 10.80 -1.30 -18.71
CA TYR A 93 10.63 -0.05 -19.44
C TYR A 93 9.75 0.89 -18.64
N THR A 94 10.03 2.18 -18.71
CA THR A 94 9.22 3.20 -18.05
C THR A 94 8.88 4.36 -18.97
N GLY A 95 7.65 4.84 -18.91
CA GLY A 95 7.22 6.08 -19.57
C GLY A 95 7.14 7.21 -18.55
N SER A 96 7.68 8.38 -18.87
CA SER A 96 7.64 9.57 -18.00
C SER A 96 7.19 10.81 -18.77
N ASP A 97 6.77 11.85 -18.05
CA ASP A 97 6.31 13.11 -18.65
C ASP A 97 7.39 13.79 -19.52
N LEU A 98 8.68 13.55 -19.21
CA LEU A 98 9.81 14.22 -19.85
C LEU A 98 10.79 13.28 -20.55
N ASP A 99 10.63 11.95 -20.41
CA ASP A 99 11.59 10.96 -20.95
C ASP A 99 11.01 9.54 -20.96
N PHE A 100 11.76 8.58 -21.47
CA PHE A 100 11.53 7.15 -21.30
C PHE A 100 12.73 6.48 -20.61
N GLY A 101 12.49 5.43 -19.84
CA GLY A 101 13.53 4.68 -19.12
C GLY A 101 13.63 3.23 -19.58
N ILE A 102 14.85 2.69 -19.53
CA ILE A 102 15.15 1.26 -19.64
C ILE A 102 16.02 0.88 -18.45
N TRP A 103 15.58 -0.14 -17.72
CA TRP A 103 16.26 -0.63 -16.52
C TRP A 103 16.61 -2.09 -16.74
N LYS A 104 17.90 -2.42 -16.59
CA LYS A 104 18.43 -3.78 -16.76
C LYS A 104 19.22 -4.15 -15.51
N LYS A 105 18.98 -5.36 -15.02
CA LYS A 105 19.77 -5.99 -13.95
C LYS A 105 20.89 -6.83 -14.54
#